data_AF-A0A5K0XM16-F1
#
_entry.id   AF-A0A5K0XM16-F1
#
_cell.length_a   1.000
_cell.length_b   1.000
_cell.length_c   1.000
_cell.angle_alpha   90.00
_cell.angle_beta   90.00
_cell.angle_gamma   90.00
#
_symmetry.space_group_name_H-M   'P 1'
#
loop_
_entity.id
_entity.type
_entity.pdbx_description
1 polymer ?
#
loop_
_entity_poly.entity_id
_entity_poly.type
_entity_poly.pdbx_seq_one_letter_code
_entity_poly.pdbx_strand_id
1 'polypeptide(L)' 'VAEREGKYLAKLLNQIGMNNGGKALAAKDVPLGNPFVYKHIGSMASVGRYKALVDLRKNK' A
#
# COMPACT_ATOMS: atom_id res chain seq x y z
N VAL A 1 1.35 -1.27 -7.83
CA VAL A 1 1.94 -1.93 -6.64
C VAL A 1 2.62 -0.88 -5.76
N ALA A 2 3.66 -0.22 -6.27
CA ALA A 2 4.39 0.85 -5.60
C ALA A 2 3.52 1.95 -4.94
N GLU A 3 2.51 2.46 -5.64
CA GLU A 3 1.58 3.47 -5.06
C GLU A 3 0.91 2.98 -3.76
N ARG A 4 0.52 1.70 -3.72
CA ARG A 4 -0.18 1.12 -2.57
C ARG A 4 0.78 0.87 -1.42
N GLU A 5 1.99 0.42 -1.71
CA GLU A 5 3.06 0.27 -0.73
C GLU A 5 3.44 1.62 -0.14
N GLY A 6 3.58 2.65 -0.97
CA GLY A 6 3.84 4.02 -0.52
C GLY A 6 2.74 4.57 0.38
N LYS A 7 1.47 4.39 -0.01
CA LYS A 7 0.32 4.80 0.83
C LYS A 7 0.27 4.05 2.17
N TYR A 8 0.54 2.74 2.17
CA TYR A 8 0.60 1.95 3.39
C TYR A 8 1.71 2.45 4.32
N LEU A 9 2.92 2.63 3.78
CA LEU A 9 4.08 3.06 4.55
C LEU A 9 3.90 4.48 5.11
N ALA A 10 3.38 5.41 4.30
CA ALA A 10 3.12 6.78 4.77
C ALA A 10 2.13 6.80 5.95
N LYS A 11 1.07 5.99 5.88
CA LYS A 11 0.11 5.85 6.98
C LYS A 11 0.76 5.24 8.23
N LEU A 12 1.57 4.19 8.06
CA LEU A 12 2.27 3.52 9.15
C LEU A 12 3.25 4.47 9.86
N LEU A 13 4.06 5.20 9.09
CA LEU A 13 5.02 6.16 9.64
C LEU A 13 4.34 7.31 10.38
N ASN A 14 3.21 7.80 9.88
CA ASN A 14 2.41 8.80 10.59
C ASN A 14 1.90 8.27 11.94
N GLN A 15 1.40 7.03 11.99
CA GLN A 15 0.96 6.40 13.24
C GLN A 15 2.13 6.23 14.23
N ILE A 16 3.30 5.80 13.74
CA ILE A 16 4.51 5.69 14.57
C ILE A 16 4.90 7.06 15.13
N GLY A 17 4.90 8.11 14.30
CA GLY A 17 5.23 9.48 14.71
C GLY A 17 4.28 10.02 15.77
N MET A 18 2.97 9.84 15.58
CA MET A 18 1.94 10.26 16.55
C MET A 18 2.07 9.53 17.90
N ASN A 19 2.54 8.28 17.89
CA ASN A 19 2.75 7.47 19.09
C ASN A 19 4.12 7.70 19.76
N ASN A 20 4.79 8.82 19.49
CA ASN A 20 6.14 9.14 19.98
C ASN A 20 7.22 8.10 19.60
N GLY A 21 6.97 7.24 18.61
CA GLY A 21 7.84 6.15 18.20
C GLY A 21 9.15 6.57 17.52
N GLY A 22 9.31 7.86 17.20
CA GLY A 22 10.54 8.43 16.63
C GLY A 22 11.64 8.74 17.67
N LYS A 23 11.38 8.55 18.97
CA LYS A 23 12.37 8.77 20.03
C LYS A 23 13.24 7.52 20.22
N ALA A 24 14.49 7.71 20.67
CA ALA A 24 15.38 6.60 21.02
C ALA A 24 14.68 5.65 21.99
N LEU A 25 14.78 4.34 21.72
CA LEU A 25 14.16 3.25 22.51
C LEU A 25 12.61 3.22 22.55
N ALA A 26 11.91 4.17 21.92
CA ALA A 26 10.44 4.23 21.97
C ALA A 26 9.73 3.30 20.96
N ALA A 27 10.45 2.81 19.95
CA ALA A 27 9.88 1.99 18.87
C ALA A 27 9.49 0.55 19.29
N LYS A 28 9.92 0.08 20.47
CA LYS A 28 9.71 -1.30 20.93
C LYS A 28 8.23 -1.64 21.16
N ASP A 29 7.45 -0.66 21.61
CA ASP A 29 6.05 -0.85 22.01
C ASP A 29 5.04 -0.23 21.03
N VAL A 30 5.51 0.20 19.84
CA VAL A 30 4.63 0.83 18.86
C VAL A 30 3.90 -0.24 18.04
N PRO A 31 2.54 -0.29 18.08
CA PRO A 31 1.79 -1.28 17.32
C PRO A 31 1.86 -0.95 15.82
N LEU A 32 2.48 -1.83 15.04
CA LEU A 32 2.62 -1.69 13.58
C LEU A 32 1.37 -2.11 12.80
N GLY A 33 0.38 -2.68 13.48
CA GLY A 33 -0.86 -3.14 12.85
C GLY A 33 -0.64 -4.32 11.89
N ASN A 34 -1.54 -4.46 10.93
CA ASN A 34 -1.49 -5.56 9.97
C ASN A 34 -0.41 -5.32 8.89
N PRO A 35 0.28 -6.37 8.44
CA PRO A 35 1.25 -6.28 7.36
C PRO A 35 0.58 -5.87 6.05
N PHE A 36 1.35 -5.25 5.16
CA PHE A 36 0.89 -4.96 3.81
C PHE A 36 0.63 -6.25 3.04
N VAL A 37 -0.59 -6.38 2.51
CA VAL A 37 -0.97 -7.48 1.62
C VAL A 37 -1.32 -6.90 0.26
N TYR A 38 -0.54 -7.27 -0.76
CA TYR A 38 -0.84 -6.85 -2.12
C TYR A 38 -2.09 -7.55 -2.65
N LYS A 39 -3.10 -6.75 -2.97
CA LYS A 39 -4.30 -7.20 -3.69
C LYS A 39 -4.19 -6.75 -5.15
N HIS A 40 -4.02 -7.69 -6.07
CA HIS A 40 -4.01 -7.40 -7.50
C HIS A 40 -5.42 -6.99 -7.96
N ILE A 41 -5.55 -5.80 -8.53
CA ILE A 41 -6.84 -5.24 -8.98
C ILE A 41 -7.14 -5.45 -10.45
N GLY A 42 -6.17 -5.94 -11.21
CA GLY A 42 -6.30 -6.10 -12.64
C GLY A 42 -5.07 -5.59 -13.38
N SER A 43 -5.05 -5.89 -14.67
CA SER A 43 -4.03 -5.40 -15.59
C SER A 43 -4.70 -4.70 -16.78
N MET A 44 -3.98 -3.77 -17.38
CA MET A 44 -4.42 -3.04 -18.55
C MET A 44 -3.24 -2.90 -19.51
N ALA A 45 -3.49 -3.07 -20.79
CA ALA A 45 -2.53 -2.82 -21.85
C ALA A 45 -3.23 -2.12 -23.03
N SER A 46 -2.61 -1.09 -23.60
CA SER A 46 -3.08 -0.46 -24.83
C SER A 46 -2.60 -1.27 -26.04
N VAL A 47 -3.44 -1.37 -27.08
CA VAL A 47 -3.12 -2.09 -28.32
C VAL A 47 -3.13 -1.19 -29.56
N GLY A 48 -3.19 0.13 -29.36
CA GLY A 48 -3.27 1.13 -30.43
C GLY A 48 -4.69 1.30 -31.00
N ARG A 49 -4.84 2.21 -31.98
CA ARG A 49 -6.12 2.53 -32.65
C ARG A 49 -7.28 2.77 -31.66
N TYR A 50 -7.02 3.46 -30.55
CA TYR A 50 -7.99 3.76 -29.51
C TYR A 50 -8.62 2.52 -28.84
N LYS A 51 -7.87 1.41 -28.77
CA LYS A 51 -8.30 0.16 -28.13
C LYS A 51 -7.37 -0.22 -26.97
N ALA A 52 -7.94 -0.93 -26.00
CA ALA A 52 -7.23 -1.45 -24.83
C ALA A 52 -7.76 -2.83 -24.45
N LEU A 53 -6.87 -3.66 -23.88
CA LEU A 53 -7.20 -4.92 -23.21
C LEU A 53 -7.17 -4.68 -21.70
N VAL A 54 -8.17 -5.21 -21.00
CA VAL A 54 -8.32 -5.04 -19.56
C VAL A 54 -8.68 -6.38 -18.93
N ASP A 55 -7.88 -6.85 -17.99
CA ASP A 55 -8.24 -7.95 -17.07
C ASP A 55 -8.72 -7.33 -15.76
N LEU A 56 -10.04 -7.32 -15.56
CA LEU A 56 -10.65 -6.91 -14.30
C LEU A 56 -11.00 -8.15 -13.48
N ARG A 57 -10.29 -8.36 -12.38
CA ARG A 57 -10.68 -9.38 -11.41
C ARG A 57 -11.68 -8.76 -10.44
N LYS A 58 -12.92 -9.25 -10.44
CA LYS A 58 -13.86 -8.97 -9.35
C LYS A 58 -13.29 -9.65 -8.10
N ASN A 59 -12.77 -8.84 -7.18
CA ASN A 59 -12.36 -9.32 -5.87
C ASN A 59 -13.62 -9.93 -5.20
N LYS A 60 -13.57 -11.21 -4.85
CA LYS A 60 -14.63 -11.88 -4.10
C LYS A 60 -14.51 -11.53 -2.62
#